data_AF-A0A8T5P8B5-F1
#
_entry.id   AF-A0A8T5P8B5-F1
#
_cell.length_a   1.000
_cell.length_b   1.000
_cell.length_c   1.000
_cell.angle_alpha   90.00
_cell.angle_beta   90.00
_cell.angle_gamma   90.00
#
_symmetry.space_group_name_H-M   'P 1'
#
loop_
_entity.id
_entity.type
_entity.pdbx_description
1 polymer ?
#
loop_
_entity_poly.entity_id
_entity_poly.type
_entity_poly.pdbx_seq_one_letter_code
_entity_poly.pdbx_strand_id
1 'polypeptide(L)'
;WGYIAAALTGLGFLVGLITALGVGTITKSETTNFLIGTIALVVVGIAGQNTLDIPFIGSYLSGVTLCMILFFAPAAIIIALKSLWDLGKD
;
A
#
# COMPACT_ATOMS: atom_id res chain seq x y z
N TRP A 1 11.33 16.41 0.01
CA TRP A 1 10.73 15.13 0.41
C TRP A 1 9.20 15.20 0.51
N GLY A 2 8.62 16.20 1.20
CA GLY A 2 7.17 16.32 1.37
C GLY A 2 6.32 16.26 0.09
N TYR A 3 6.77 16.89 -1.01
CA TYR A 3 6.04 16.84 -2.28
C TYR A 3 5.97 15.44 -2.90
N ILE A 4 7.05 14.65 -2.80
CA ILE A 4 7.09 13.27 -3.31
C ILE A 4 6.16 12.40 -2.48
N ALA A 5 6.21 12.53 -1.15
CA ALA A 5 5.32 11.80 -0.27
C ALA A 5 3.84 12.15 -0.52
N ALA A 6 3.51 13.43 -0.66
CA ALA A 6 2.16 13.88 -0.98
C ALA A 6 1.68 13.35 -2.34
N ALA A 7 2.54 13.35 -3.36
CA ALA A 7 2.23 12.82 -4.67
C ALA A 7 1.96 11.29 -4.62
N LEU A 8 2.83 10.52 -3.96
CA LEU A 8 2.68 9.06 -3.84
C LEU A 8 1.41 8.70 -3.05
N THR A 9 1.19 9.34 -1.91
CA THR A 9 -0.02 9.13 -1.10
C THR A 9 -1.27 9.53 -1.86
N GLY A 10 -1.25 10.65 -2.58
CA GLY A 10 -2.36 11.09 -3.41
C GLY A 10 -2.67 10.11 -4.54
N LEU A 11 -1.64 9.62 -5.24
CA LEU A 11 -1.80 8.63 -6.30
C LEU A 11 -2.34 7.30 -5.75
N GLY A 12 -1.81 6.84 -4.62
CA GLY A 12 -2.30 5.65 -3.94
C GLY A 12 -3.76 5.76 -3.52
N PHE A 13 -4.14 6.90 -2.95
CA PHE A 13 -5.53 7.21 -2.61
C PHE A 13 -6.43 7.17 -3.86
N LEU A 14 -6.02 7.80 -4.97
CA LEU A 14 -6.77 7.78 -6.22
C LEU A 14 -6.93 6.35 -6.77
N VAL A 15 -5.87 5.54 -6.75
CA VAL A 15 -5.92 4.15 -7.19
C VAL A 15 -6.89 3.33 -6.33
N GLY A 16 -6.88 3.52 -5.01
CA GLY A 16 -7.83 2.88 -4.10
C GLY A 16 -9.27 3.28 -4.39
N LEU A 17 -9.53 4.57 -4.61
CA LEU A 17 -10.85 5.08 -4.93
C LEU A 17 -11.38 4.52 -6.25
N ILE A 18 -10.55 4.56 -7.30
CA ILE A 18 -10.85 4.02 -8.63
C ILE A 18 -11.20 2.52 -8.48
N THR A 19 -10.33 1.75 -7.84
CA THR A 19 -10.54 0.31 -7.59
C THR A 19 -11.85 0.04 -6.83
N ALA A 20 -12.18 0.84 -5.82
CA ALA A 20 -13.40 0.67 -5.03
C ALA A 20 -14.69 0.93 -5.84
N LEU A 21 -14.60 1.70 -6.94
CA LEU A 21 -15.70 1.90 -7.89
C LEU A 21 -15.85 0.71 -8.87
N GLY A 22 -15.02 -0.33 -8.75
CA GLY A 22 -15.04 -1.49 -9.63
C GLY A 22 -14.42 -1.24 -11.00
N VAL A 23 -13.75 -0.10 -11.18
CA VAL A 23 -13.02 0.28 -12.39
C VAL A 23 -11.56 0.42 -11.99
N GLY A 24 -10.63 -0.33 -12.56
CA GLY A 24 -9.23 -0.20 -12.16
C GLY A 24 -8.40 -1.42 -12.51
N THR A 25 -7.12 -1.37 -12.14
CA THR A 25 -6.16 -2.43 -12.42
C THR A 25 -6.29 -3.62 -11.48
N ILE A 26 -6.75 -3.42 -10.24
CA ILE A 26 -6.90 -4.49 -9.24
C ILE A 26 -8.26 -5.16 -9.45
N THR A 27 -8.24 -6.41 -9.91
CA THR A 27 -9.44 -7.22 -10.10
C THR A 27 -9.94 -7.79 -8.77
N LYS A 28 -11.22 -8.20 -8.70
CA LYS A 28 -11.78 -8.86 -7.49
C LYS A 28 -10.98 -10.10 -7.06
N SER A 29 -10.44 -10.86 -8.02
CA SER A 29 -9.58 -12.02 -7.78
C SER A 29 -8.22 -11.65 -7.17
N GLU A 30 -7.75 -10.42 -7.38
CA GLU A 30 -6.44 -9.96 -6.92
C GLU A 30 -6.51 -9.14 -5.63
N THR A 31 -7.70 -8.66 -5.24
CA THR A 31 -7.92 -7.87 -4.02
C THR A 31 -7.26 -8.50 -2.79
N THR A 32 -7.45 -9.81 -2.57
CA THR A 32 -6.87 -10.52 -1.42
C THR A 32 -5.35 -10.52 -1.48
N ASN A 33 -4.77 -10.83 -2.64
CA ASN A 33 -3.31 -10.85 -2.82
C ASN A 33 -2.70 -9.46 -2.65
N PHE A 34 -3.36 -8.43 -3.16
CA PHE A 34 -2.96 -7.04 -3.02
C PHE A 34 -2.94 -6.60 -1.55
N LEU A 35 -3.99 -6.92 -0.79
CA LEU A 35 -4.09 -6.60 0.63
C LEU A 35 -3.00 -7.32 1.43
N ILE A 36 -2.81 -8.62 1.21
CA ILE A 36 -1.76 -9.40 1.89
C ILE A 36 -0.37 -8.82 1.57
N GLY A 37 -0.09 -8.53 0.30
CA GLY A 37 1.18 -7.94 -0.12
C GLY A 37 1.42 -6.57 0.51
N THR A 38 0.38 -5.74 0.61
CA THR A 38 0.48 -4.42 1.26
C THR A 38 0.70 -4.55 2.77
N ILE A 39 0.04 -5.49 3.45
CA ILE A 39 0.28 -5.77 4.87
C ILE A 39 1.73 -6.22 5.08
N ALA A 40 2.21 -7.18 4.27
CA ALA A 40 3.59 -7.65 4.35
C ALA A 40 4.59 -6.50 4.14
N LEU A 41 4.34 -5.63 3.17
CA LEU A 41 5.15 -4.45 2.91
C LEU A 41 5.20 -3.49 4.12
N VAL A 42 4.04 -3.19 4.72
CA VAL A 42 3.96 -2.32 5.91
C VAL A 42 4.71 -2.94 7.09
N VAL A 43 4.52 -4.23 7.34
CA VAL A 43 5.24 -4.96 8.39
C VAL A 43 6.74 -4.91 8.15
N VAL A 44 7.20 -5.17 6.93
CA VAL A 44 8.62 -5.08 6.56
C VAL A 44 9.15 -3.65 6.73
N GLY A 45 8.37 -2.62 6.39
CA GLY A 45 8.79 -1.24 6.59
C GLY A 45 8.91 -0.82 8.06
N ILE A 46 8.06 -1.36 8.93
CA ILE A 46 8.12 -1.10 10.37
C ILE A 46 9.28 -1.90 11.01
N ALA A 47 9.35 -3.20 10.72
CA ALA A 47 10.40 -4.07 11.27
C ALA A 47 11.78 -3.69 10.73
N GLY A 48 11.87 -3.44 9.42
CA GLY A 48 13.10 -3.21 8.69
C GLY A 48 13.82 -1.92 9.07
N GLN A 49 13.10 -0.89 9.51
CA GLN A 49 13.72 0.35 10.02
C GLN A 49 14.60 0.12 11.27
N ASN A 50 14.35 -0.93 12.04
CA ASN A 50 15.10 -1.25 13.26
C ASN A 50 16.06 -2.44 13.11
N THR A 51 15.97 -3.22 12.02
CA THR A 51 16.71 -4.49 11.87
C THR A 51 17.52 -4.64 10.59
N LEU A 52 17.30 -3.81 9.56
CA LEU A 52 18.01 -3.92 8.27
C LEU A 52 19.18 -2.93 8.20
N ASP A 53 20.14 -3.06 9.12
CA ASP A 53 21.44 -2.37 8.97
C ASP A 53 22.35 -3.19 8.03
N ILE A 54 21.91 -3.30 6.77
CA ILE A 54 22.64 -4.02 5.74
C ILE A 54 23.66 -3.06 5.13
N PRO A 55 24.98 -3.39 5.18
CA PRO A 55 26.02 -2.56 4.59
C PRO A 55 25.70 -2.24 3.12
N PHE A 56 25.95 -0.99 2.72
CA PHE A 56 25.78 -0.46 1.35
C PHE A 56 24.34 -0.36 0.80
N ILE A 57 23.42 -1.25 1.15
CA ILE A 57 22.07 -1.31 0.53
C ILE A 57 20.93 -0.88 1.47
N GLY A 58 21.12 -0.92 2.80
CA GLY A 58 20.06 -0.72 3.78
C GLY A 58 19.31 0.62 3.61
N SER A 59 20.05 1.71 3.40
CA SER A 59 19.46 3.04 3.20
C SER A 59 18.62 3.14 1.92
N TYR A 60 19.03 2.49 0.84
CA TYR A 60 18.26 2.45 -0.40
C TYR A 60 16.99 1.61 -0.23
N LEU A 61 17.11 0.45 0.41
CA LEU A 61 16.01 -0.46 0.62
C LEU A 61 14.94 0.16 1.53
N SER A 62 15.36 0.89 2.56
CA SER A 62 14.49 1.69 3.42
C SER A 62 13.75 2.77 2.61
N GLY A 63 14.46 3.55 1.79
CA GLY A 63 13.86 4.58 0.95
C GLY A 63 12.81 4.04 -0.05
N VAL A 64 13.12 2.93 -0.73
CA VAL A 64 12.20 2.27 -1.66
C VAL A 64 10.97 1.75 -0.92
N THR A 65 11.17 1.04 0.19
CA THR A 65 10.08 0.50 1.01
C THR A 65 9.16 1.62 1.48
N LEU A 66 9.71 2.75 1.92
CA LEU A 66 8.94 3.91 2.38
C LEU A 66 8.11 4.53 1.25
N CYS A 67 8.69 4.66 0.05
CA CYS A 67 7.95 5.12 -1.14
C CYS A 67 6.81 4.17 -1.51
N MET A 68 7.06 2.86 -1.48
CA MET A 68 6.06 1.84 -1.76
C MET A 68 4.93 1.92 -0.72
N ILE A 69 5.25 2.02 0.57
CA ILE A 69 4.22 2.13 1.63
C ILE A 69 3.34 3.35 1.41
N LEU A 70 3.95 4.51 1.12
CA LEU A 70 3.20 5.76 0.86
C LEU A 70 2.20 5.60 -0.29
N PHE A 71 2.52 4.79 -1.29
CA PHE A 71 1.62 4.53 -2.42
C PHE A 71 0.59 3.41 -2.13
N PHE A 72 1.02 2.25 -1.65
CA PHE A 72 0.15 1.07 -1.52
C PHE A 72 -0.79 1.15 -0.32
N ALA A 73 -0.35 1.72 0.81
CA ALA A 73 -1.14 1.77 2.04
C ALA A 73 -2.50 2.49 1.89
N PRO A 74 -2.57 3.73 1.34
CA PRO A 74 -3.87 4.40 1.18
C PRO A 74 -4.82 3.65 0.25
N ALA A 75 -4.30 3.01 -0.81
CA ALA A 75 -5.11 2.18 -1.69
C ALA A 75 -5.71 0.98 -0.95
N ALA A 76 -4.87 0.26 -0.19
CA ALA A 76 -5.27 -0.91 0.59
C ALA A 76 -6.32 -0.59 1.65
N ILE A 77 -6.21 0.55 2.33
CA ILE A 77 -7.21 1.00 3.30
C ILE A 77 -8.59 1.14 2.65
N ILE A 78 -8.66 1.82 1.51
CA ILE A 78 -9.93 2.04 0.79
C ILE A 78 -10.53 0.71 0.33
N ILE A 79 -9.70 -0.15 -0.27
CA ILE A 79 -10.14 -1.46 -0.76
C ILE A 79 -10.61 -2.36 0.38
N ALA A 80 -9.90 -2.39 1.51
CA ALA A 80 -10.31 -3.16 2.69
C ALA A 80 -11.66 -2.69 3.25
N LEU A 81 -11.86 -1.37 3.36
CA LEU A 81 -13.12 -0.79 3.79
C LEU A 81 -14.27 -1.14 2.83
N LYS A 82 -14.00 -1.08 1.52
CA LYS A 82 -14.98 -1.47 0.50
C LYS A 82 -15.36 -2.94 0.61
N SER A 83 -14.39 -3.83 0.81
CA SER A 83 -14.63 -5.26 1.02
C SER A 83 -15.49 -5.53 2.27
N LEU A 84 -15.25 -4.82 3.37
CA LEU A 84 -16.08 -4.91 4.58
C LEU A 84 -17.50 -4.40 4.36
N TRP A 85 -17.63 -3.29 3.62
CA TRP A 85 -18.94 -2.73 3.28
C TRP A 85 -19.77 -3.69 2.43
N ASP A 86 -19.15 -4.34 1.44
CA ASP A 86 -19.83 -5.29 0.57
C ASP A 86 -20.21 -6.56 1.36
N LEU A 87 -19.35 -7.04 2.27
CA LEU A 87 -19.67 -8.16 3.17
C LEU A 87 -20.88 -7.87 4.07
N GLY A 88 -21.05 -6.63 4.54
CA GLY A 88 -22.19 -6.26 5.39
C GLY A 88 -23.49 -5.99 4.63
N LYS A 89 -23.45 -5.94 3.29
CA LYS A 89 -24.64 -5.80 2.44
C LYS A 89 -25.26 -7.15 2.06
N ASP A 90 -24.48 -8.21 2.10
CA ASP A 90 -24.91 -9.60 1.90
C ASP A 90 -25.48 -10.18 3.21
#